data_AF-A0A3C1Z1T4-F1
#
_entry.id   AF-A0A3C1Z1T4-F1
#
_cell.length_a   1.000
_cell.length_b   1.000
_cell.length_c   1.000
_cell.angle_alpha   90.00
_cell.angle_beta   90.00
_cell.angle_gamma   90.00
#
_symmetry.space_group_name_H-M   'P 1'
#
loop_
_entity.id
_entity.type
_entity.pdbx_description
1 polymer ?
#
loop_
_entity_poly.entity_id
_entity_poly.type
_entity_poly.pdbx_seq_one_letter_code
_entity_poly.pdbx_strand_id
1 'polypeptide(L)' 'VVAESGASSIKDMGQVMKTVMARLAGHSVDGKVVSELVKAALQR' A
#
# COMPACT_ATOMS: atom_id res chain seq x y z
N VAL A 1 5.21 1.61 5.98
CA VAL A 1 4.95 2.01 4.56
C VAL A 1 3.95 3.14 4.46
N VAL A 2 2.65 2.98 4.76
CA VAL A 2 1.66 4.09 4.63
C VAL A 2 2.03 5.33 5.45
N ALA A 3 2.43 5.13 6.72
CA ALA A 3 2.92 6.20 7.59
C ALA A 3 4.31 6.75 7.18
N GLU A 4 5.16 5.94 6.53
CA GLU A 4 6.48 6.36 6.04
C GLU A 4 6.38 7.10 4.69
N SER A 5 5.35 6.83 3.90
CA SER A 5 5.14 7.44 2.58
C SER A 5 4.43 8.79 2.64
N GLY A 6 4.06 9.27 3.83
CA GLY A 6 3.26 10.50 4.01
C GLY A 6 1.87 10.42 3.38
N ALA A 7 1.41 9.21 3.07
CA ALA A 7 0.17 8.99 2.34
C ALA A 7 -1.01 9.17 3.29
N SER A 8 -1.89 10.09 2.95
CA SER A 8 -2.96 10.57 3.84
C SER A 8 -4.34 10.52 3.18
N SER A 9 -4.43 10.13 1.90
CA SER A 9 -5.72 9.87 1.27
C SER A 9 -5.66 8.76 0.22
N ILE A 10 -6.84 8.29 -0.20
CA ILE A 10 -7.01 7.33 -1.30
C ILE A 10 -6.34 7.82 -2.60
N LYS A 11 -6.10 9.13 -2.78
CA LYS A 11 -5.37 9.64 -3.96
C LYS A 11 -3.93 9.13 -4.02
N ASP A 12 -3.35 8.80 -2.87
CA ASP A 12 -1.98 8.31 -2.76
C ASP A 12 -1.88 6.79 -2.98
N MET A 13 -3.03 6.11 -3.13
CA MET A 13 -3.13 4.66 -3.26
C MET A 13 -2.20 4.08 -4.32
N GLY A 14 -2.11 4.71 -5.49
CA GLY A 14 -1.23 4.24 -6.57
C GLY A 14 0.26 4.30 -6.20
N GLN A 15 0.68 5.37 -5.52
CA GLN A 15 2.06 5.52 -5.05
C GLN A 15 2.36 4.50 -3.94
N VAL A 16 1.46 4.38 -2.96
CA VAL A 16 1.63 3.45 -1.84
C VAL A 16 1.68 2.01 -2.34
N MET A 17 0.80 1.61 -3.25
CA MET A 17 0.80 0.26 -3.81
C MET A 17 2.13 -0.04 -4.50
N LYS A 18 2.66 0.92 -5.27
CA LYS A 18 3.96 0.75 -5.95
C LYS A 18 5.10 0.56 -4.95
N THR A 19 5.15 1.38 -3.89
CA THR A 19 6.18 1.25 -2.84
C THR A 19 6.04 -0.05 -2.04
N VAL A 20 4.80 -0.45 -1.71
CA VAL A 20 4.52 -1.70 -0.99
C VAL A 20 4.91 -2.91 -1.83
N MET A 21 4.49 -2.95 -3.09
CA MET A 21 4.84 -4.04 -4.01
C MET A 21 6.35 -4.12 -4.27
N ALA A 22 7.04 -2.98 -4.36
CA ALA A 22 8.50 -2.96 -4.47
C ALA A 22 9.19 -3.50 -3.21
N ARG A 23 8.69 -3.20 -2.00
CA ARG A 23 9.20 -3.78 -0.74
C ARG A 23 8.88 -5.27 -0.60
N LEU A 24 7.75 -5.71 -1.15
CA LEU A 24 7.32 -7.11 -1.14
C LEU A 24 7.88 -7.91 -2.33
N ALA A 25 8.68 -7.30 -3.20
CA ALA A 25 9.29 -7.98 -4.32
C ALA A 25 10.15 -9.16 -3.82
N GLY A 26 9.96 -10.33 -4.45
CA GLY A 26 10.60 -11.58 -4.03
C GLY A 26 9.84 -12.39 -2.98
N HIS A 27 8.72 -11.86 -2.45
CA HIS A 27 7.82 -12.61 -1.57
C HIS A 27 6.54 -12.98 -2.31
N SER A 28 6.02 -14.18 -2.10
CA SER A 28 4.70 -14.58 -2.59
C SER A 28 3.63 -13.88 -1.76
N VAL A 29 3.12 -12.76 -2.27
CA VAL A 29 2.10 -11.95 -1.62
C VAL A 29 0.82 -11.93 -2.44
N ASP A 30 -0.32 -11.97 -1.75
CA ASP A 30 -1.62 -11.80 -2.38
C ASP A 30 -1.91 -10.30 -2.59
N GLY A 31 -1.96 -9.88 -3.85
CA GLY A 31 -2.22 -8.49 -4.22
C GLY A 31 -3.60 -7.97 -3.77
N LYS A 32 -4.59 -8.84 -3.57
CA LYS A 32 -5.88 -8.44 -3.00
C LYS A 32 -5.72 -8.03 -1.54
N VAL A 33 -5.06 -8.87 -0.74
CA VAL A 33 -4.83 -8.61 0.69
C VAL A 33 -4.04 -7.32 0.88
N VAL A 34 -3.00 -7.12 0.06
CA VAL A 34 -2.21 -5.88 0.07
C VAL A 34 -3.10 -4.67 -0.24
N SER A 35 -3.96 -4.77 -1.25
CA SER A 35 -4.84 -3.67 -1.65
C SER A 35 -5.86 -3.30 -0.57
N GLU A 36 -6.46 -4.29 0.08
CA GLU A 36 -7.40 -4.05 1.19
C GLU A 36 -6.73 -3.41 2.40
N LEU A 37 -5.53 -3.88 2.77
CA LEU A 37 -4.75 -3.30 3.87
C LEU A 37 -4.34 -1.86 3.59
N VAL A 38 -3.88 -1.57 2.37
CA VAL A 38 -3.51 -0.20 1.98
C VAL A 38 -4.75 0.70 1.95
N LYS A 39 -5.87 0.21 1.40
CA LYS A 39 -7.13 0.97 1.38
C LYS A 39 -7.61 1.30 2.80
N ALA A 40 -7.62 0.32 3.69
CA ALA A 40 -8.02 0.51 5.09
C ALA A 40 -7.11 1.50 5.82
N ALA A 41 -5.81 1.49 5.53
CA ALA A 41 -4.86 2.42 6.11
C ALA A 41 -4.99 3.87 5.59
N LEU A 42 -5.45 4.06 4.35
CA LEU A 42 -5.64 5.38 3.71
C LEU A 42 -7.04 5.97 3.91
N GLN A 43 -7.99 5.18 4.41
CA GLN A 43 -9.36 5.61 4.72
C GLN A 43 -9.53 6.06 6.19
N ARG A 44 -8.43 6.10 6.96
CA ARG A 44 -8.44 6.41 8.38
C ARG A 44 -8.14 7.88 8.66
#